data_AF-A0A7S9DWP7-F1
#
_entry.id   AF-A0A7S9DWP7-F1
#
_cell.length_a   1.000
_cell.length_b   1.000
_cell.length_c   1.000
_cell.angle_alpha   90.00
_cell.angle_beta   90.00
_cell.angle_gamma   90.00
#
_symmetry.space_group_name_H-M   'P 1'
#
loop_
_entity.id
_entity.type
_entity.pdbx_description
1 polymer ?
#
loop_
_entity_poly.entity_id
_entity_poly.type
_entity_poly.pdbx_seq_one_letter_code
_entity_poly.pdbx_strand_id
1 'polypeptide(L)'
;MQPDIERALKPAAPPLLRGRNDLARHFIISAALQMLSEQEVTFAIGEFKELMDRGMGGSGYSFIDLTADMAGVELAILLSDEDTALATQDALAKAASEDLYMPPITGLTEGLSKQQFIERYEAVDSEAYLSEVEQIRQRLAQMPLYQRL
;
A
#
# COMPACT_ATOMS: atom_id res chain seq x y z
N MET A 1 -18.91 16.17 -5.48
CA MET A 1 -18.29 16.91 -6.60
C MET A 1 -17.17 16.04 -7.15
N GLN A 2 -17.21 15.63 -8.41
CA GLN A 2 -16.06 14.96 -9.01
C GLN A 2 -14.94 16.00 -9.23
N PRO A 3 -13.67 15.66 -8.98
CA PRO A 3 -12.56 16.55 -9.24
C PRO A 3 -12.47 16.84 -10.75
N ASP A 4 -12.40 18.12 -11.10
CA ASP A 4 -12.15 18.57 -12.47
C ASP A 4 -10.66 18.33 -12.78
N ILE A 5 -10.39 17.32 -13.61
CA ILE A 5 -9.03 16.88 -13.96
C ILE A 5 -8.27 17.98 -14.72
N GLU A 6 -8.97 18.87 -15.43
CA GLU A 6 -8.34 19.98 -16.16
C GLU A 6 -7.94 21.13 -15.24
N ARG A 7 -8.60 21.25 -14.09
CA ARG A 7 -8.31 22.28 -13.08
C ARG A 7 -7.59 21.77 -11.83
N ALA A 8 -7.34 20.47 -11.74
CA ALA A 8 -6.59 19.89 -10.64
C ALA A 8 -5.17 20.48 -10.60
N LEU A 9 -4.77 20.99 -9.43
CA LEU A 9 -3.38 21.34 -9.17
C LEU A 9 -2.52 20.09 -9.37
N LYS A 10 -1.73 20.07 -10.45
CA LYS A 10 -0.77 19.00 -10.68
C LYS A 10 0.48 19.29 -9.83
N PRO A 11 0.93 18.33 -9.00
CA PRO A 11 2.18 18.52 -8.27
C PRO A 11 3.33 18.67 -9.27
N ALA A 12 4.34 19.46 -8.90
CA ALA A 12 5.51 19.72 -9.75
C ALA A 12 6.29 18.44 -10.11
N ALA A 13 6.17 17.41 -9.27
CA ALA A 13 6.68 16.06 -9.53
C ALA A 13 5.64 15.03 -9.07
N PRO A 14 5.59 13.85 -9.69
CA PRO A 14 4.76 12.76 -9.19
C PRO A 14 5.23 12.35 -7.79
N PRO A 15 4.31 11.99 -6.87
CA PRO A 15 4.71 11.41 -5.60
C PRO A 15 5.44 10.10 -5.86
N LEU A 16 6.55 9.88 -5.14
CA LEU A 16 7.33 8.66 -5.22
C LEU A 16 7.36 8.00 -3.85
N LEU A 17 7.29 6.68 -3.83
CA LEU A 17 7.56 5.86 -2.67
C LEU A 17 8.59 4.82 -3.08
N ARG A 18 9.70 4.72 -2.37
CA ARG A 18 10.86 3.89 -2.74
C ARG A 18 11.35 4.19 -4.16
N GLY A 19 11.28 5.46 -4.55
CA GLY A 19 11.64 5.97 -5.88
C GLY A 19 10.64 5.63 -6.99
N ARG A 20 9.49 5.04 -6.68
CA ARG A 20 8.50 4.54 -7.64
C ARG A 20 7.14 5.22 -7.47
N ASN A 21 6.53 5.68 -8.56
CA ASN A 21 5.23 6.35 -8.52
C ASN A 21 4.07 5.36 -8.37
N ASP A 22 4.18 4.19 -8.97
CA ASP A 22 3.24 3.06 -8.82
C ASP A 22 3.11 2.64 -7.36
N LEU A 23 4.20 2.53 -6.60
CA LEU A 23 4.13 2.19 -5.18
C LEU A 23 3.45 3.25 -4.34
N ALA A 24 3.66 4.53 -4.65
CA ALA A 24 2.91 5.62 -3.99
C ALA A 24 1.40 5.50 -4.24
N ARG A 25 0.98 5.02 -5.42
CA ARG A 25 -0.43 4.74 -5.72
C ARG A 25 -0.92 3.54 -4.91
N HIS A 26 -0.26 2.39 -4.98
CA HIS A 26 -0.62 1.20 -4.19
C HIS A 26 -0.82 1.54 -2.71
N PHE A 27 0.16 2.24 -2.14
CA PHE A 27 0.13 2.69 -0.75
C PHE A 27 -1.11 3.51 -0.39
N ILE A 28 -1.32 4.66 -1.07
CA ILE A 28 -2.40 5.59 -0.69
C ILE A 28 -3.79 5.00 -0.96
N ILE A 29 -3.88 4.13 -1.95
CA ILE A 29 -5.12 3.47 -2.35
C ILE A 29 -5.52 2.43 -1.32
N SER A 30 -4.58 1.59 -0.92
CA SER A 30 -4.79 0.57 0.10
C SER A 30 -5.12 1.21 1.45
N ALA A 31 -4.48 2.32 1.81
CA ALA A 31 -4.84 3.11 2.98
C ALA A 31 -6.29 3.64 2.91
N ALA A 32 -6.67 4.24 1.78
CA ALA A 32 -8.02 4.77 1.60
C ALA A 32 -9.10 3.67 1.65
N LEU A 33 -8.83 2.51 1.03
CA LEU A 33 -9.72 1.35 1.06
C LEU A 33 -9.91 0.82 2.48
N GLN A 34 -8.84 0.72 3.27
CA GLN A 34 -8.91 0.33 4.68
C GLN A 34 -9.84 1.27 5.46
N MET A 35 -9.61 2.59 5.39
CA MET A 35 -10.44 3.58 6.08
C MET A 35 -11.92 3.52 5.66
N LEU A 36 -12.20 3.31 4.37
CA LEU A 36 -13.56 3.19 3.86
C LEU A 36 -14.25 1.89 4.29
N SER A 37 -13.48 0.80 4.39
CA SER A 37 -13.98 -0.50 4.84
C SER A 37 -14.42 -0.48 6.30
N GLU A 38 -13.70 0.25 7.16
CA GLU A 38 -14.05 0.44 8.57
C GLU A 38 -15.36 1.23 8.75
N GLN A 39 -15.71 2.07 7.77
CA GLN A 39 -16.93 2.88 7.75
C GLN A 39 -18.13 2.17 7.10
N GLU A 40 -18.02 0.87 6.79
CA GLU A 40 -19.03 0.06 6.07
C GLU A 40 -19.43 0.64 4.69
N VAL A 41 -18.59 1.49 4.08
CA VAL A 41 -18.92 2.19 2.83
C VAL A 41 -18.66 1.30 1.61
N THR A 42 -19.61 0.39 1.34
CA THR A 42 -19.51 -0.59 0.25
C THR A 42 -19.49 0.06 -1.14
N PHE A 43 -20.22 1.17 -1.33
CA PHE A 43 -20.32 1.87 -2.61
C PHE A 43 -18.98 2.47 -3.07
N ALA A 44 -18.19 3.03 -2.14
CA ALA A 44 -16.92 3.66 -2.44
C ALA A 44 -15.86 2.65 -2.90
N ILE A 45 -15.87 1.44 -2.34
CA ILE A 45 -14.97 0.34 -2.73
C ILE A 45 -15.21 -0.08 -4.19
N GLY A 46 -16.48 -0.17 -4.61
CA GLY A 46 -16.85 -0.52 -5.99
C GLY A 46 -16.37 0.51 -7.02
N GLU A 47 -16.64 1.80 -6.79
CA GLU A 47 -16.18 2.90 -7.66
C GLU A 47 -14.64 3.00 -7.71
N PHE A 48 -13.97 2.68 -6.59
CA PHE A 48 -12.52 2.69 -6.52
C PHE A 48 -11.87 1.57 -7.34
N LYS A 49 -12.46 0.35 -7.32
CA LYS A 49 -12.03 -0.77 -8.17
C LYS A 49 -12.16 -0.44 -9.66
N GLU A 50 -13.30 0.14 -10.06
CA GLU A 50 -13.55 0.63 -11.42
C GLU A 50 -12.54 1.70 -11.88
N LEU A 51 -12.09 2.56 -10.98
CA LEU A 51 -11.06 3.57 -11.26
C LEU A 51 -9.67 2.94 -11.47
N MET A 52 -9.35 1.89 -10.73
CA MET A 52 -8.07 1.17 -10.81
C MET A 52 -7.95 0.29 -12.05
N ASP A 53 -9.02 -0.42 -12.41
CA ASP A 53 -9.04 -1.31 -13.58
C ASP A 53 -8.84 -0.52 -14.89
N ARG A 54 -9.20 0.78 -14.90
CA ARG A 54 -8.96 1.68 -16.05
C ARG A 54 -7.51 2.15 -16.17
N GLY A 55 -6.70 2.03 -15.11
CA GLY A 55 -5.33 2.53 -15.04
C GLY A 55 -4.24 1.44 -15.14
N MET A 56 -4.58 0.16 -14.99
CA MET A 56 -3.61 -0.93 -14.87
C MET A 56 -3.79 -2.00 -15.95
N GLY A 57 -3.06 -1.88 -17.06
CA GLY A 57 -2.72 -3.05 -17.86
C GLY A 57 -1.79 -3.94 -17.03
N GLY A 58 -2.25 -5.13 -16.63
CA GLY A 58 -1.62 -5.92 -15.58
C GLY A 58 -0.13 -6.21 -15.78
N SER A 59 0.69 -5.81 -14.81
CA SER A 59 2.15 -6.02 -14.73
C SER A 59 2.55 -7.43 -14.26
N GLY A 60 1.58 -8.24 -13.82
CA GLY A 60 1.81 -9.50 -13.12
C GLY A 60 1.77 -9.35 -11.60
N TYR A 61 1.93 -10.45 -10.87
CA TYR A 61 1.96 -10.46 -9.41
C TYR A 61 3.29 -9.89 -8.89
N SER A 62 3.22 -9.04 -7.87
CA SER A 62 4.35 -8.30 -7.30
C SER A 62 4.29 -8.24 -5.78
N PHE A 63 5.30 -8.81 -5.12
CA PHE A 63 5.47 -8.66 -3.67
C PHE A 63 5.93 -7.25 -3.29
N ILE A 64 6.50 -6.50 -4.23
CA ILE A 64 6.83 -5.08 -4.05
C ILE A 64 5.54 -4.25 -3.94
N ASP A 65 4.57 -4.51 -4.81
CA ASP A 65 3.27 -3.84 -4.81
C ASP A 65 2.51 -4.22 -3.54
N LEU A 66 2.47 -5.52 -3.21
CA LEU A 66 1.87 -6.01 -1.95
C LEU A 66 2.50 -5.35 -0.72
N THR A 67 3.80 -5.11 -0.72
CA THR A 67 4.48 -4.43 0.39
C THR A 67 3.99 -2.99 0.56
N ALA A 68 3.79 -2.26 -0.55
CA ALA A 68 3.23 -0.92 -0.52
C ALA A 68 1.75 -0.93 -0.06
N ASP A 69 0.98 -1.91 -0.52
CA ASP A 69 -0.42 -2.10 -0.11
C ASP A 69 -0.52 -2.33 1.40
N MET A 70 0.26 -3.27 1.94
CA MET A 70 0.28 -3.59 3.36
C MET A 70 0.75 -2.41 4.21
N ALA A 71 1.79 -1.69 3.79
CA ALA A 71 2.24 -0.48 4.49
C ALA A 71 1.14 0.60 4.54
N GLY A 72 0.38 0.75 3.45
CA GLY A 72 -0.75 1.67 3.39
C GLY A 72 -1.87 1.29 4.36
N VAL A 73 -2.23 0.01 4.40
CA VAL A 73 -3.23 -0.53 5.33
C VAL A 73 -2.82 -0.30 6.79
N GLU A 74 -1.58 -0.66 7.16
CA GLU A 74 -1.07 -0.46 8.52
C GLU A 74 -1.08 1.01 8.92
N LEU A 75 -0.69 1.92 8.00
CA LEU A 75 -0.77 3.35 8.28
C LEU A 75 -2.21 3.81 8.52
N ALA A 76 -3.16 3.34 7.71
CA ALA A 76 -4.57 3.68 7.86
C ALA A 76 -5.12 3.23 9.21
N ILE A 77 -4.82 2.00 9.65
CA ILE A 77 -5.22 1.49 10.97
C ILE A 77 -4.75 2.44 12.08
N LEU A 78 -3.47 2.83 12.06
CA LEU A 78 -2.92 3.75 13.06
C LEU A 78 -3.56 5.15 13.04
N LEU A 79 -3.97 5.62 11.87
CA LEU A 79 -4.62 6.93 11.71
C LEU A 79 -6.12 6.89 12.05
N SER A 80 -6.75 5.73 11.98
CA SER A 80 -8.15 5.50 12.34
C SER A 80 -8.37 5.27 13.84
N ASP A 81 -7.36 4.80 14.56
CA ASP A 81 -7.45 4.51 15.99
C ASP A 81 -7.23 5.78 16.84
N GLU A 82 -8.17 6.09 17.74
CA GLU A 82 -8.16 7.30 18.58
C GLU A 82 -6.90 7.38 19.48
N ASP A 83 -6.38 6.24 19.94
CA ASP A 83 -5.22 6.18 20.83
C ASP A 83 -3.90 6.44 20.06
N THR A 84 -3.83 6.11 18.77
CA THR A 84 -2.60 6.23 17.97
C THR A 84 -2.62 7.35 16.94
N ALA A 85 -3.78 7.88 16.56
CA ALA A 85 -3.93 8.79 15.42
C ALA A 85 -3.11 10.08 15.58
N LEU A 86 -3.16 10.72 16.76
CA LEU A 86 -2.43 11.97 17.01
C LEU A 86 -0.91 11.74 16.99
N ALA A 87 -0.43 10.70 17.66
CA ALA A 87 0.98 10.34 17.70
C ALA A 87 1.52 10.02 16.28
N THR A 88 0.72 9.32 15.49
CA THR A 88 1.04 8.96 14.10
C THR A 88 1.14 10.20 13.20
N GLN A 89 0.17 11.12 13.29
CA GLN A 89 0.19 12.38 12.54
C GLN A 89 1.42 13.23 12.91
N ASP A 90 1.73 13.33 14.20
CA ASP A 90 2.91 14.05 14.69
C ASP A 90 4.22 13.44 14.20
N ALA A 91 4.31 12.12 14.15
CA ALA A 91 5.47 11.41 13.62
C ALA A 91 5.65 11.66 12.11
N LEU A 92 4.56 11.57 11.34
CA LEU A 92 4.55 11.85 9.90
C LEU A 92 4.93 13.31 9.60
N ALA A 93 4.41 14.27 10.35
CA ALA A 93 4.72 15.70 10.16
C ALA A 93 6.21 16.03 10.37
N LYS A 94 6.92 15.22 11.16
CA LYS A 94 8.37 15.35 11.44
C LYS A 94 9.22 14.40 10.61
N ALA A 95 8.61 13.57 9.75
CA ALA A 95 9.32 12.55 9.00
C ALA A 95 10.20 13.18 7.92
N ALA A 96 11.49 12.85 7.95
CA ALA A 96 12.44 13.25 6.90
C ALA A 96 12.55 12.20 5.78
N SER A 97 12.04 10.99 6.01
CA SER A 97 12.15 9.84 5.10
C SER A 97 10.92 8.94 5.21
N GLU A 98 10.60 8.31 4.09
CA GLU A 98 9.65 7.18 4.00
C GLU A 98 10.10 5.94 4.79
N ASP A 99 11.37 5.84 5.20
CA ASP A 99 11.87 4.75 6.07
C ASP A 99 11.16 4.69 7.43
N LEU A 100 10.41 5.75 7.78
CA LEU A 100 9.54 5.76 8.93
C LEU A 100 8.40 4.73 8.81
N TYR A 101 7.82 4.55 7.62
CA TYR A 101 6.56 3.82 7.43
C TYR A 101 6.55 2.83 6.26
N MET A 102 7.48 2.92 5.32
CA MET A 102 7.58 2.01 4.18
C MET A 102 8.85 1.17 4.31
N PRO A 103 8.81 -0.17 4.28
CA PRO A 103 10.02 -0.98 4.34
C PRO A 103 10.81 -0.98 3.02
N PRO A 104 12.10 -1.36 3.05
CA PRO A 104 12.88 -1.57 1.84
C PRO A 104 12.29 -2.68 0.97
N ILE A 105 12.22 -2.43 -0.33
CA ILE A 105 11.65 -3.35 -1.33
C ILE A 105 12.69 -4.28 -1.96
N THR A 106 13.97 -4.11 -1.61
CA THR A 106 15.08 -4.89 -2.16
C THR A 106 14.90 -6.38 -1.84
N GLY A 107 15.15 -7.22 -2.84
CA GLY A 107 15.08 -8.68 -2.72
C GLY A 107 13.68 -9.28 -2.80
N LEU A 108 12.63 -8.47 -2.97
CA LEU A 108 11.28 -8.97 -3.19
C LEU A 108 11.06 -9.32 -4.67
N THR A 109 10.25 -10.35 -4.91
CA THR A 109 9.95 -10.81 -6.28
C THR A 109 8.83 -9.95 -6.90
N GLU A 110 9.00 -9.54 -8.16
CA GLU A 110 7.97 -8.84 -8.93
C GLU A 110 7.86 -9.35 -10.37
N GLY A 111 6.79 -8.95 -11.07
CA GLY A 111 6.59 -9.23 -12.49
C GLY A 111 6.24 -10.68 -12.81
N LEU A 112 5.66 -11.42 -11.86
CA LEU A 112 5.27 -12.81 -12.09
C LEU A 112 4.00 -12.86 -12.94
N SER A 113 4.05 -13.50 -14.09
CA SER A 113 2.81 -13.85 -14.80
C SER A 113 1.96 -14.79 -13.94
N LYS A 114 0.66 -14.89 -14.27
CA LYS A 114 -0.25 -15.83 -13.59
C LYS A 114 0.29 -17.27 -13.61
N GLN A 115 0.88 -17.69 -14.73
CA GLN A 115 1.47 -19.03 -14.86
C GLN A 115 2.67 -19.20 -13.94
N GLN A 116 3.61 -18.25 -13.93
CA GLN A 116 4.79 -18.30 -13.05
C GLN A 116 4.41 -18.24 -11.57
N PHE A 117 3.36 -17.49 -11.22
CA PHE A 117 2.82 -17.47 -9.86
C PHE A 117 2.30 -18.85 -9.46
N ILE A 118 1.46 -19.48 -10.30
CA ILE A 118 0.91 -20.82 -10.01
C ILE A 118 2.02 -21.86 -9.94
N GLU A 119 3.00 -21.83 -10.85
CA GLU A 119 4.12 -22.78 -10.85
C GLU A 119 4.99 -22.67 -9.59
N ARG A 120 5.14 -21.47 -9.03
CA ARG A 120 6.01 -21.21 -7.88
C ARG A 120 5.31 -21.26 -6.53
N TYR A 121 4.06 -20.81 -6.48
CA TYR A 121 3.31 -20.62 -5.25
C TYR A 121 1.99 -21.40 -5.23
N GLU A 122 1.53 -22.00 -6.33
CA GLU A 122 0.26 -22.71 -6.46
C GLU A 122 -0.98 -21.81 -6.29
N ALA A 123 -1.16 -21.23 -5.10
CA ALA A 123 -2.25 -20.36 -4.70
C ALA A 123 -1.81 -19.35 -3.62
N VAL A 124 -2.70 -18.40 -3.30
CA VAL A 124 -2.45 -17.31 -2.32
C VAL A 124 -2.56 -17.76 -0.86
N ASP A 125 -2.85 -19.03 -0.61
CA ASP A 125 -2.93 -19.66 0.70
C ASP A 125 -1.88 -20.78 0.87
N SER A 126 -0.97 -20.95 -0.10
CA SER A 126 0.11 -21.91 0.01
C SER A 126 1.15 -21.47 1.04
N GLU A 127 1.86 -22.46 1.59
CA GLU A 127 2.95 -22.20 2.55
C GLU A 127 4.05 -21.32 1.94
N ALA A 128 4.40 -21.54 0.67
CA ALA A 128 5.40 -20.75 -0.04
C ALA A 128 4.98 -19.28 -0.17
N TYR A 129 3.71 -19.02 -0.50
CA TYR A 129 3.17 -17.67 -0.57
C TYR A 129 3.14 -17.00 0.80
N LEU A 130 2.60 -17.70 1.80
CA LEU A 130 2.47 -17.17 3.15
C LEU A 130 3.83 -16.86 3.78
N SER A 131 4.87 -17.61 3.43
CA SER A 131 6.26 -17.33 3.84
C SER A 131 6.77 -15.99 3.28
N GLU A 132 6.49 -15.66 2.02
CA GLU A 132 6.84 -14.34 1.44
C GLU A 132 6.03 -13.21 2.11
N VAL A 133 4.74 -13.43 2.34
CA VAL A 133 3.89 -12.46 3.07
C VAL A 133 4.41 -12.22 4.49
N GLU A 134 4.80 -13.28 5.19
CA GLU A 134 5.33 -13.18 6.54
C GLU A 134 6.67 -12.43 6.57
N GLN A 135 7.53 -12.61 5.57
CA GLN A 135 8.74 -11.79 5.43
C GLN A 135 8.41 -10.29 5.27
N ILE A 136 7.35 -9.95 4.52
CA ILE A 136 6.89 -8.56 4.39
C ILE A 136 6.35 -8.05 5.73
N ARG A 137 5.53 -8.83 6.44
CA ARG A 137 5.02 -8.49 7.78
C ARG A 137 6.15 -8.23 8.76
N GLN A 138 7.18 -9.06 8.76
CA GLN A 138 8.35 -8.89 9.61
C GLN A 138 9.09 -7.60 9.27
N ARG A 139 9.27 -7.26 7.98
CA ARG A 139 9.86 -5.97 7.58
C ARG A 139 9.02 -4.80 8.10
N LEU A 140 7.69 -4.87 7.96
CA LEU A 140 6.78 -3.84 8.46
C LEU A 140 6.88 -3.70 9.98
N ALA A 141 6.81 -4.78 10.74
CA ALA A 141 6.93 -4.75 12.20
C ALA A 141 8.25 -4.15 12.72
N GLN A 142 9.28 -4.04 11.87
CA GLN A 142 10.54 -3.39 12.20
C GLN A 142 10.58 -1.88 11.88
N MET A 143 9.53 -1.32 11.27
CA MET A 143 9.54 0.09 10.91
C MET A 143 9.37 0.98 12.14
N PRO A 144 10.07 2.13 12.20
CA PRO A 144 10.04 2.98 13.38
C PRO A 144 8.66 3.52 13.73
N LEU A 145 7.75 3.68 12.76
CA LEU A 145 6.38 4.11 13.05
C LEU A 145 5.60 3.05 13.84
N TYR A 146 5.67 1.79 13.41
CA TYR A 146 4.87 0.70 13.97
C TYR A 146 5.45 0.14 15.28
N GLN A 147 6.71 0.45 15.61
CA GLN A 147 7.33 0.07 16.89
C GLN A 147 7.08 1.05 18.04
N ARG A 148 6.58 2.25 17.74
CA ARG A 148 6.49 3.37 18.71
C ARG A 148 5.12 3.52 19.35
N LEU A 149 4.19 2.63 19.03
CA LEU A 149 2.80 2.63 19.44
C LEU A 149 2.53 1.34 20.21
#